data_AF-L7F458-F1
#
_entry.id   AF-L7F458-F1
#
_cell.length_a   1.000
_cell.length_b   1.000
_cell.length_c   1.000
_cell.angle_alpha   90.00
_cell.angle_beta   90.00
_cell.angle_gamma   90.00
#
_symmetry.space_group_name_H-M   'P 1'
#
loop_
_entity.id
_entity.type
_entity.pdbx_description
1 polymer ?
#
loop_
_entity_poly.entity_id
_entity_poly.type
_entity_poly.pdbx_seq_one_letter_code
_entity_poly.pdbx_strand_id
1 'polypeptide(L)' 'MARTQKITQYQVDQWKNTLEQMLEEGNFRQDGRPLSPAGVAERKQEIAMLRGLNTLRVGQVVDLDTVQPIYADTNNADS' A
#
# COMPACT_ATOMS: atom_id res chain seq x y z
N MET A 1 11.08 19.71 6.70
CA MET A 1 12.34 18.94 6.79
C MET A 1 11.98 17.51 6.42
N ALA A 2 12.61 16.94 5.39
CA ALA A 2 12.37 15.58 4.94
C ALA A 2 12.63 14.57 6.07
N ARG A 3 11.65 13.72 6.42
CA ARG A 3 11.86 12.66 7.42
C ARG A 3 12.46 11.45 6.74
N THR A 4 13.76 11.54 6.45
CA THR A 4 14.50 10.44 5.81
C THR A 4 14.69 9.27 6.78
N GLN A 5 14.31 8.07 6.37
CA GLN A 5 14.47 6.84 7.13
C GLN A 5 15.15 5.77 6.27
N LYS A 6 16.05 4.99 6.90
CA LYS A 6 16.60 3.77 6.29
C LYS A 6 15.60 2.62 6.48
N ILE A 7 15.19 2.01 5.38
CA ILE A 7 14.25 0.89 5.40
C ILE A 7 14.92 -0.34 5.99
N THR A 8 14.24 -0.96 6.96
CA THR A 8 14.67 -2.18 7.63
C THR A 8 13.98 -3.41 7.02
N GLN A 9 14.56 -4.59 7.24
CA GLN A 9 13.94 -5.86 6.86
C GLN A 9 12.56 -6.02 7.50
N TYR A 10 12.45 -5.69 8.79
CA TYR A 10 11.19 -5.72 9.52
C TYR A 10 10.08 -4.89 8.85
N GLN A 11 10.39 -3.68 8.38
CA GLN A 11 9.40 -2.84 7.69
C GLN A 11 8.91 -3.47 6.39
N VAL A 12 9.83 -4.02 5.58
CA VAL A 12 9.47 -4.72 4.34
C VAL A 12 8.60 -5.93 4.64
N ASP A 13 8.93 -6.71 5.67
CA ASP A 13 8.15 -7.89 6.06
C ASP A 13 6.75 -7.52 6.57
N GLN A 14 6.64 -6.44 7.35
CA GLN A 14 5.35 -5.91 7.78
C GLN A 14 4.48 -5.49 6.58
N TRP A 15 5.03 -4.72 5.64
CA TRP A 15 4.27 -4.29 4.45
C TRP A 15 3.80 -5.47 3.60
N LYS A 16 4.63 -6.50 3.43
CA LYS A 16 4.26 -7.73 2.72
C LYS A 16 3.12 -8.46 3.42
N ASN A 17 3.26 -8.72 4.72
CA ASN A 17 2.26 -9.45 5.49
C ASN A 17 0.91 -8.71 5.49
N THR A 18 0.92 -7.38 5.68
CA THR A 18 -0.31 -6.59 5.61
C THR A 18 -0.93 -6.63 4.22
N LEU A 19 -0.13 -6.52 3.15
CA LEU A 19 -0.64 -6.60 1.79
C LEU A 19 -1.27 -7.97 1.49
N GLU A 20 -0.63 -9.06 1.92
CA GLU A 20 -1.16 -10.43 1.77
C GLU A 20 -2.50 -10.59 2.51
N GLN A 21 -2.56 -10.17 3.78
CA GLN A 21 -3.80 -10.21 4.57
C GLN A 21 -4.95 -9.42 3.90
N MET A 22 -4.67 -8.21 3.42
CA MET A 22 -5.68 -7.39 2.75
C MET A 22 -6.17 -8.00 1.44
N LEU A 23 -5.31 -8.72 0.71
CA LEU A 23 -5.68 -9.43 -0.52
C LEU A 23 -6.50 -10.69 -0.20
N GLU A 24 -6.19 -11.40 0.88
CA GLU A 24 -6.94 -12.57 1.36
C GLU A 24 -8.34 -12.19 1.87
N GLU A 25 -8.46 -11.11 2.65
CA GLU A 25 -9.74 -10.61 3.16
C GLU A 25 -10.66 -10.04 2.06
N GLY A 26 -10.11 -9.71 0.90
CA GLY A 26 -10.87 -9.22 -0.25
C GLY A 26 -11.59 -7.89 0.01
N ASN A 27 -12.91 -7.81 -0.21
CA ASN A 27 -13.71 -6.60 0.05
C ASN A 27 -14.64 -6.78 1.27
N PHE A 28 -14.21 -7.57 2.25
CA PHE A 28 -15.01 -7.90 3.42
C PHE A 28 -14.38 -7.33 4.70
N ARG A 29 -15.25 -7.00 5.65
CA ARG A 29 -14.89 -6.65 7.03
C ARG A 29 -14.58 -7.93 7.81
N GLN A 30 -13.97 -7.77 8.98
CA GLN A 30 -13.68 -8.87 9.92
C GLN A 30 -14.93 -9.63 10.39
N ASP A 31 -16.11 -9.00 10.37
CA ASP A 31 -17.40 -9.64 10.70
C ASP A 31 -18.03 -10.37 9.50
N GLY A 32 -17.31 -10.47 8.37
CA GLY A 32 -17.75 -11.12 7.14
C GLY A 32 -18.71 -10.30 6.27
N ARG A 33 -19.05 -9.06 6.67
CA ARG A 33 -19.91 -8.19 5.86
C ARG A 33 -19.12 -7.52 4.72
N PRO A 34 -19.73 -7.30 3.54
CA PRO A 34 -19.10 -6.51 2.49
C PRO A 34 -18.75 -5.10 2.97
N LEU A 35 -17.63 -4.58 2.50
CA LEU A 35 -17.27 -3.18 2.66
C LEU A 35 -18.26 -2.29 1.89
N SER A 36 -18.50 -1.09 2.43
CA SER A 36 -19.23 -0.06 1.69
C SER A 36 -18.40 0.42 0.49
N PRO A 37 -19.00 1.07 -0.52
CA PRO A 37 -18.24 1.61 -1.65
C PRO A 37 -17.07 2.51 -1.24
N ALA A 38 -17.26 3.34 -0.20
CA ALA A 38 -16.19 4.14 0.38
C ALA A 38 -15.07 3.28 1.00
N GLY A 39 -15.44 2.26 1.78
CA GLY A 39 -14.46 1.34 2.37
C GLY A 39 -13.69 0.52 1.33
N VAL A 40 -14.31 0.18 0.19
CA VAL A 40 -13.60 -0.45 -0.93
C VAL A 40 -12.60 0.52 -1.57
N ALA A 41 -12.96 1.80 -1.72
CA ALA A 41 -12.06 2.81 -2.27
C ALA A 41 -10.85 3.07 -1.35
N GLU A 42 -11.08 3.22 -0.04
CA GLU A 42 -10.04 3.35 0.98
C GLU A 42 -9.10 2.13 0.97
N ARG A 43 -9.67 0.92 0.95
CA ARG A 43 -8.89 -0.33 0.88
C ARG A 43 -8.04 -0.41 -0.39
N LYS A 44 -8.57 -0.01 -1.56
CA LYS A 44 -7.81 0.06 -2.81
C LYS A 44 -6.64 1.03 -2.72
N GLN A 45 -6.84 2.19 -2.10
CA GLN A 45 -5.78 3.17 -1.91
C GLN A 45 -4.68 2.65 -0.98
N GLU A 46 -5.04 1.99 0.11
CA GLU A 46 -4.10 1.37 1.04
C GLU A 46 -3.31 0.23 0.39
N ILE A 47 -3.97 -0.65 -0.38
CA ILE A 47 -3.29 -1.69 -1.17
C ILE A 47 -2.28 -1.08 -2.16
N ALA A 48 -2.63 0.02 -2.83
CA ALA A 48 -1.73 0.70 -3.75
C ALA A 48 -0.51 1.30 -3.03
N MET A 49 -0.72 1.89 -1.84
CA MET A 49 0.36 2.42 -1.00
C MET A 49 1.30 1.31 -0.55
N LEU A 50 0.76 0.20 -0.02
CA LEU A 50 1.54 -0.95 0.43
C LEU A 50 2.31 -1.61 -0.72
N ARG A 51 1.72 -1.70 -1.92
CA ARG A 51 2.43 -2.15 -3.13
C ARG A 51 3.59 -1.24 -3.47
N GLY A 52 3.40 0.08 -3.37
CA GLY A 52 4.48 1.06 -3.56
C GLY A 52 5.62 0.86 -2.56
N LEU A 53 5.28 0.73 -1.27
CA LEU A 53 6.23 0.48 -0.20
C LEU A 53 6.97 -0.86 -0.36
N ASN A 54 6.30 -1.91 -0.85
CA ASN A 54 6.90 -3.22 -1.08
C ASN A 54 7.95 -3.23 -2.22
N THR A 55 8.00 -2.20 -3.06
CA THR A 55 9.09 -2.05 -4.04
C THR A 55 10.39 -1.50 -3.45
N LEU A 56 10.32 -0.92 -2.25
CA LEU A 56 11.50 -0.40 -1.55
C LEU A 56 12.40 -1.53 -1.08
N ARG A 57 13.71 -1.31 -1.16
CA ARG A 57 14.70 -2.30 -0.74
C ARG A 57 15.20 -2.04 0.67
N VAL A 58 15.53 -3.11 1.38
CA VAL A 58 16.20 -3.02 2.68
C VAL A 58 17.51 -2.24 2.51
N GLY A 59 17.72 -1.27 3.40
CA GLY A 59 18.87 -0.39 3.38
C GLY A 59 18.73 0.84 2.48
N GLN A 60 17.64 0.95 1.69
CA GLN A 60 17.31 2.17 0.96
C GLN A 60 16.95 3.29 1.95
N VAL A 61 17.47 4.48 1.71
CA VAL A 61 17.06 5.69 2.45
C VAL A 61 15.96 6.35 1.64
N VAL A 62 14.81 6.54 2.26
CA VAL A 62 13.65 7.19 1.63
C VAL A 62 13.18 8.34 2.50
N ASP A 63 12.69 9.40 1.86
CA ASP A 63 11.90 10.41 2.55
C ASP A 63 10.46 9.91 2.64
N LEU A 64 10.01 9.61 3.87
CA LEU A 64 8.68 9.07 4.12
C LEU A 64 7.57 10.00 3.60
N ASP A 65 7.84 11.30 3.51
CA ASP A 65 6.87 12.28 3.01
C ASP A 65 6.68 12.19 1.47
N THR A 66 7.58 11.48 0.77
CA THR A 66 7.60 11.38 -0.69
C THR A 66 7.29 10.00 -1.25
N VAL A 67 7.15 8.98 -0.38
CA VAL A 67 6.79 7.64 -0.82
C VAL A 67 5.32 7.61 -1.21
N GLN A 68 5.04 8.07 -2.43
CA GLN A 68 3.72 8.01 -3.01
C GLN A 68 3.38 6.57 -3.40
N PRO A 69 2.09 6.17 -3.32
CA PRO A 69 1.62 4.91 -3.87
C PRO A 69 2.09 4.74 -5.31
N ILE A 70 2.55 3.55 -5.68
CA ILE A 70 2.71 3.22 -7.10
C ILE A 70 1.32 2.99 -7.63
N TYR A 71 0.75 4.04 -8.24
CA TYR A 71 -0.34 3.84 -9.19
C TYR A 71 0.27 3.13 -10.39
N ALA A 72 0.08 1.80 -10.46
CA ALA A 72 0.17 1.11 -11.74
C ALA A 72 -0.88 1.78 -12.64
N ASP A 73 -0.43 2.41 -13.72
CA ASP A 73 -1.23 3.02 -14.79
C ASP A 73 -2.73 3.09 -14.47
N THR A 74 -3.15 4.22 -13.90
CA THR A 74 -4.41 4.75 -14.41
C THR A 74 -4.06 5.09 -15.84
N ASN A 75 -4.51 4.25 -16.79
CA ASN A 75 -4.55 4.59 -18.20
C ASN A 75 -4.97 6.07 -18.31
N ASN A 76 -3.99 6.94 -18.51
CA ASN A 76 -4.27 8.30 -18.88
C ASN A 76 -4.66 8.25 -20.34
N ALA A 77 -5.84 8.79 -20.60
CA ALA A 77 -6.35 9.16 -21.91
C ALA A 77 -6.53 8.00 -22.91
N ASP A 78 -7.78 7.55 -23.04
CA ASP A 78 -8.34 7.45 -24.38
C ASP A 78 -9.83 7.83 -24.38
N SER A 79 -10.07 9.01 -24.96
CA SER A 79 -11.30 9.50 -25.61
C SER A 79 -12.56 9.79 -24.79
#